data_AF-A0A1B6L5Z7-F1
#
_entry.id   AF-A0A1B6L5Z7-F1
#
_cell.length_a   1.000
_cell.length_b   1.000
_cell.length_c   1.000
_cell.angle_alpha   90.00
_cell.angle_beta   90.00
_cell.angle_gamma   90.00
#
_symmetry.space_group_name_H-M   'P 1'
#
loop_
_entity.id
_entity.type
_entity.pdbx_description
1 polymer ?
#
loop_
_entity_poly.entity_id
_entity_poly.type
_entity_poly.pdbx_seq_one_letter_code
_entity_poly.pdbx_strand_id
1 'polypeptide(L)'
;GGIHLTVVTGSLEDAVKELDAKITHFKSHCYVKKIQEDYFDESIKGLNKVKCTETYGVIQIDFAENYSITFQDEIQSAHWSHQQVGIFTCCAWLPNKKTTSYVVISNDTSHSK
;
A
#
# COMPACT_ATOMS: atom_id res chain seq x y z
N GLY A 1 -14.15 6.37 1.70
CA GLY A 1 -13.89 7.20 2.89
C GLY A 1 -13.44 8.57 2.45
N GLY A 2 -14.07 9.64 2.94
CA GLY A 2 -13.71 11.01 2.55
C GLY A 2 -12.43 11.48 3.25
N ILE A 3 -11.53 12.13 2.51
CA ILE A 3 -10.37 12.82 3.09
C ILE A 3 -10.92 13.99 3.90
N HIS A 4 -10.85 13.90 5.23
CA HIS A 4 -11.14 15.03 6.10
C HIS A 4 -9.91 15.92 6.23
N LEU A 5 -10.01 17.10 5.63
CA LEU A 5 -9.06 18.19 5.87
C LEU A 5 -9.30 18.73 7.27
N THR A 6 -8.34 18.47 8.17
CA THR A 6 -8.33 19.05 9.51
C THR A 6 -7.64 20.40 9.44
N VAL A 7 -8.37 21.48 9.72
CA VAL A 7 -7.79 22.82 9.88
C VAL A 7 -7.41 23.00 11.34
N VAL A 8 -6.13 23.27 11.57
CA VAL A 8 -5.58 23.55 12.91
C VAL A 8 -5.08 24.99 12.93
N THR A 9 -5.52 25.76 13.92
CA THR A 9 -5.03 27.13 14.20
C THR A 9 -4.07 27.11 15.37
N GLY A 10 -2.91 27.73 15.22
CA GLY A 10 -1.87 27.83 16.24
C GLY A 10 -0.87 28.93 15.92
N SER A 11 0.07 29.14 16.80
CA SER A 11 1.18 30.07 16.55
C SER A 11 2.18 29.48 15.54
N LEU A 12 3.07 30.32 15.01
CA LEU A 12 4.19 29.85 14.19
C LEU A 12 5.07 28.84 14.96
N GLU A 13 5.22 29.04 16.26
CA GLU A 13 6.01 28.16 17.11
C GLU A 13 5.40 26.76 17.22
N ASP A 14 4.07 26.68 17.31
CA ASP A 14 3.33 25.41 17.35
C ASP A 14 3.50 24.63 16.03
N ALA A 15 3.44 25.33 14.90
CA ALA A 15 3.64 24.74 13.58
C ALA A 15 5.07 24.19 13.42
N VAL A 16 6.09 24.92 13.89
CA VAL A 16 7.48 24.46 13.84
C VAL A 16 7.68 23.22 14.72
N LYS A 17 7.11 23.20 15.93
CA LYS A 17 7.17 22.03 16.82
C LYS A 17 6.51 20.79 16.21
N GLU A 18 5.34 20.96 15.59
CA GLU A 18 4.65 19.85 14.94
C GLU A 18 5.43 19.31 13.74
N LEU A 19 6.02 20.20 12.94
CA LEU A 19 6.87 19.81 11.82
C LEU A 19 8.10 19.05 12.30
N ASP A 20 8.76 19.53 13.35
CA ASP A 20 9.95 18.90 13.91
C ASP A 20 9.63 17.52 14.51
N ALA A 21 8.48 17.36 15.18
CA ALA A 21 8.01 16.07 15.66
C ALA A 21 7.81 15.04 14.52
N LYS A 22 7.43 15.49 13.32
CA LYS A 22 7.22 14.62 12.14
C LYS A 22 8.47 14.42 11.30
N ILE A 23 9.48 15.28 11.42
CA ILE A 23 10.64 15.28 10.51
C ILE A 23 11.45 13.99 10.60
N THR A 24 11.58 13.41 11.79
CA THR A 24 12.31 12.16 12.02
C THR A 24 11.62 11.00 11.31
N HIS A 25 10.30 10.88 11.49
CA HIS A 25 9.51 9.86 10.82
C HIS A 25 9.53 10.06 9.29
N PHE A 26 9.40 11.30 8.83
CA PHE A 26 9.46 11.63 7.41
C PHE A 26 10.80 11.24 6.78
N LYS A 27 11.93 11.55 7.43
CA LYS A 27 13.27 11.16 6.96
C LYS A 27 13.40 9.64 6.84
N SER A 28 12.96 8.90 7.85
CA SER A 28 12.97 7.43 7.82
C SER A 28 12.10 6.88 6.69
N HIS A 29 10.90 7.42 6.52
CA HIS A 29 10.01 7.05 5.42
C HIS A 29 10.67 7.31 4.05
N CYS A 30 11.26 8.50 3.85
CA CYS A 30 11.97 8.84 2.61
C CYS A 30 13.15 7.91 2.34
N TYR A 31 13.93 7.58 3.37
CA TYR A 31 15.07 6.68 3.25
C TYR A 31 14.65 5.27 2.84
N VAL A 32 13.66 4.69 3.54
CA VAL A 32 13.12 3.36 3.22
C VAL A 32 12.53 3.34 1.82
N LYS A 33 11.71 4.35 1.48
CA LYS A 33 11.14 4.50 0.13
C LYS A 33 12.23 4.53 -0.93
N LYS A 34 13.33 5.25 -0.68
CA LYS A 34 14.42 5.37 -1.65
C LYS A 34 15.13 4.03 -1.89
N ILE A 35 15.42 3.29 -0.83
CA ILE A 35 16.01 1.93 -0.94
C ILE A 35 15.07 0.99 -1.72
N GLN A 36 13.77 1.04 -1.42
CA GLN A 36 12.79 0.20 -2.11
C GLN A 36 12.71 0.53 -3.60
N GLU A 37 12.73 1.81 -3.97
CA GLU A 37 12.79 2.28 -5.35
C GLU A 37 14.06 1.78 -6.06
N ASP A 38 15.23 1.96 -5.44
CA ASP A 38 16.51 1.58 -6.03
C ASP A 38 16.57 0.05 -6.24
N TYR A 39 16.14 -0.75 -5.26
CA TYR A 39 16.06 -2.20 -5.38
C TYR A 39 15.08 -2.65 -6.47
N PHE A 40 13.93 -1.98 -6.59
CA PHE A 40 12.94 -2.26 -7.62
C PHE A 40 13.51 -2.00 -9.02
N ASP A 41 14.16 -0.86 -9.22
CA ASP A 41 14.79 -0.49 -10.50
C ASP A 41 15.86 -1.49 -10.92
N GLU A 42 16.69 -1.94 -9.98
CA GLU A 42 17.69 -2.98 -10.22
C GLU A 42 17.05 -4.32 -10.59
N SER A 43 15.99 -4.71 -9.88
CA SER A 43 15.26 -5.97 -10.12
C SER A 43 14.61 -5.98 -11.51
N ILE A 44 14.00 -4.88 -11.93
CA ILE A 44 13.41 -4.73 -13.28
C ILE A 44 14.49 -4.76 -14.36
N LYS A 45 15.63 -4.09 -14.15
CA LYS A 45 16.78 -4.16 -15.09
C LYS A 45 17.33 -5.57 -15.20
N GLY A 46 17.38 -6.30 -14.09
CA GLY A 46 17.77 -7.71 -14.05
C GLY A 46 16.81 -8.59 -14.86
N LEU A 47 15.50 -8.37 -14.72
CA LEU A 47 14.45 -9.12 -15.39
C LEU A 47 14.61 -9.16 -16.92
N ASN A 48 15.04 -8.04 -17.53
CA ASN A 48 15.28 -7.93 -18.98
C ASN A 48 16.56 -8.64 -19.45
N LYS A 49 17.45 -9.01 -18.53
CA LYS A 49 18.71 -9.71 -18.83
C LYS A 49 18.62 -11.23 -18.61
N VAL A 50 17.57 -11.69 -17.94
CA VAL A 50 17.35 -13.09 -17.60
C VAL A 50 16.97 -13.89 -18.86
N LYS A 51 17.61 -15.05 -19.05
CA LYS A 51 17.24 -15.97 -20.14
C LYS A 51 15.88 -16.58 -19.86
N CYS A 52 15.10 -16.83 -20.93
CA CYS A 52 13.70 -17.32 -20.87
C CYS A 52 13.50 -18.67 -20.14
N THR A 53 14.57 -19.31 -19.66
CA THR A 53 14.58 -20.57 -18.93
C THR A 53 14.50 -20.40 -17.41
N GLU A 54 14.63 -19.19 -16.86
CA GLU A 54 14.54 -18.92 -15.43
C GLU A 54 13.17 -18.37 -15.03
N THR A 55 12.58 -18.94 -13.98
CA THR A 55 11.30 -18.54 -13.38
C THR A 55 11.51 -17.45 -12.32
N TYR A 56 11.89 -16.26 -12.77
CA TYR A 56 12.00 -15.08 -11.91
C TYR A 56 10.89 -14.07 -12.23
N GLY A 57 10.49 -13.24 -11.27
CA GLY A 57 9.42 -12.25 -11.42
C GLY A 57 9.53 -11.17 -10.36
N VAL A 58 9.16 -9.93 -10.71
CA VAL A 58 9.10 -8.81 -9.76
C VAL A 58 7.66 -8.46 -9.51
N ILE A 59 7.28 -8.27 -8.25
CA ILE A 59 5.92 -7.90 -7.86
C ILE A 59 6.00 -6.69 -6.92
N GLN A 60 5.19 -5.67 -7.21
CA GLN A 60 4.94 -4.55 -6.32
C GLN A 60 3.50 -4.68 -5.81
N ILE A 61 3.34 -4.65 -4.48
CA ILE A 61 2.04 -4.73 -3.81
C ILE A 61 1.85 -3.45 -3.01
N ASP A 62 0.68 -2.84 -3.14
CA ASP A 62 0.26 -1.70 -2.34
C ASP A 62 -1.11 -1.96 -1.71
N PHE A 63 -1.33 -1.43 -0.52
CA PHE A 63 -2.62 -1.51 0.16
C PHE A 63 -3.54 -0.43 -0.41
N ALA A 64 -4.70 -0.85 -0.90
CA ALA A 64 -5.70 0.08 -1.41
C ALA A 64 -6.63 0.55 -0.28
N GLU A 65 -7.41 -0.38 0.29
CA GLU A 65 -8.37 -0.08 1.35
C GLU A 65 -8.87 -1.35 2.06
N ASN A 66 -9.47 -1.16 3.24
CA ASN A 66 -10.28 -2.20 3.88
C ASN A 66 -11.71 -2.09 3.34
N TYR A 67 -12.15 -3.09 2.59
CA TYR A 67 -13.49 -3.15 2.04
C TYR A 67 -14.42 -3.93 2.97
N SER A 68 -15.51 -3.30 3.40
CA SER A 68 -16.58 -3.99 4.11
C SER A 68 -17.41 -4.80 3.11
N ILE A 69 -17.45 -6.12 3.27
CA ILE A 69 -18.30 -6.97 2.44
C ILE A 69 -19.75 -6.68 2.84
N THR A 70 -20.40 -5.82 2.07
CA THR A 70 -21.81 -5.46 2.24
C THR A 70 -22.49 -5.92 0.96
N PHE A 71 -22.97 -7.17 0.91
CA PHE A 71 -23.83 -7.61 -0.18
C PHE A 71 -25.27 -7.79 0.28
N GLN A 72 -26.15 -7.39 -0.62
CA GLN A 72 -27.60 -7.32 -0.53
C GLN A 72 -28.21 -8.72 -0.42
N ASP A 73 -28.49 -9.15 0.80
CA ASP A 73 -29.71 -9.85 1.14
C ASP A 73 -29.94 -9.64 2.64
N GLU A 74 -30.78 -8.65 2.93
CA GLU A 74 -31.46 -8.50 4.21
C GLU A 74 -32.01 -9.88 4.59
N ILE A 75 -31.69 -10.44 5.75
CA ILE A 75 -32.58 -10.35 6.90
C ILE A 75 -31.81 -11.01 8.06
N GLN A 76 -31.55 -10.22 9.12
CA GLN A 76 -31.16 -10.65 10.49
C GLN A 76 -29.68 -10.89 10.86
N SER A 77 -28.71 -10.24 10.24
CA SER A 77 -27.33 -10.17 10.81
C SER A 77 -26.91 -8.78 11.31
N ALA A 78 -27.83 -7.80 11.33
CA ALA A 78 -27.60 -6.40 11.72
C ALA A 78 -27.15 -6.16 13.18
N HIS A 79 -26.65 -7.18 13.88
CA HIS A 79 -26.21 -7.09 15.27
C HIS A 79 -24.75 -7.48 15.55
N TRP A 80 -23.97 -7.96 14.58
CA TRP A 80 -22.54 -8.24 14.80
C TRP A 80 -21.67 -7.76 13.63
N SER A 81 -20.55 -7.13 13.99
CA SER A 81 -19.44 -6.62 13.15
C SER A 81 -19.42 -7.13 11.69
N HIS A 82 -19.61 -6.23 10.73
CA HIS A 82 -19.40 -6.53 9.31
C HIS A 82 -17.97 -7.07 9.09
N GLN A 83 -17.83 -8.21 8.41
CA GLN A 83 -16.52 -8.73 8.03
C GLN A 83 -15.87 -7.78 7.00
N GLN A 84 -14.72 -7.23 7.37
CA GLN A 84 -13.88 -6.43 6.48
C GLN A 84 -12.80 -7.30 5.87
N VAL A 85 -12.44 -7.03 4.63
CA VAL A 85 -11.29 -7.63 3.94
C VAL A 85 -10.34 -6.54 3.48
N GLY A 86 -9.05 -6.75 3.66
CA GLY A 86 -8.00 -5.88 3.10
C GLY A 86 -7.88 -6.12 1.60
N ILE A 87 -8.00 -5.07 0.80
CA ILE A 87 -7.76 -5.09 -0.64
C ILE A 87 -6.35 -4.57 -0.91
N PHE A 88 -5.55 -5.39 -1.57
CA PHE A 88 -4.21 -5.06 -2.02
C PHE A 88 -4.15 -5.07 -3.55
N THR A 89 -3.66 -4.00 -4.14
CA THR A 89 -3.38 -3.94 -5.57
C THR A 89 -1.96 -4.39 -5.84
N CYS A 90 -1.78 -5.21 -6.87
CA CYS A 90 -0.50 -5.80 -7.23
C CYS A 90 -0.20 -5.52 -8.70
N CYS A 91 1.05 -5.20 -8.99
CA CYS A 91 1.58 -5.13 -10.34
C CYS A 91 2.75 -6.11 -10.46
N ALA A 92 2.70 -7.01 -11.43
CA ALA A 92 3.71 -8.03 -11.66
C ALA A 92 4.40 -7.85 -13.01
N TRP A 93 5.72 -7.95 -12.99
CA TRP A 93 6.60 -7.95 -14.15
C TRP A 93 7.25 -9.34 -14.27
N LEU A 94 6.99 -10.00 -15.39
CA LEU A 94 7.50 -11.34 -15.69
C LEU A 94 8.40 -11.29 -16.94
N PRO A 95 9.48 -12.10 -17.00
CA PRO A 95 10.39 -12.13 -18.14
C PRO A 95 9.63 -12.36 -19.44
N ASN A 96 9.89 -11.52 -20.44
CA ASN A 96 9.31 -11.62 -21.79
C ASN A 96 7.76 -11.62 -21.84
N LYS A 97 7.09 -11.16 -20.77
CA LYS A 97 5.64 -11.03 -20.71
C LYS A 97 5.25 -9.59 -20.47
N LYS A 98 4.02 -9.25 -20.86
CA LYS A 98 3.43 -7.95 -20.55
C LYS A 98 3.19 -7.85 -19.05
N THR A 99 3.46 -6.67 -18.48
CA THR A 99 3.09 -6.32 -17.11
C THR A 99 1.62 -6.66 -16.86
N THR A 100 1.34 -7.33 -15.74
CA THR A 100 -0.01 -7.77 -15.38
C THR A 100 -0.39 -7.21 -14.00
N SER A 101 -1.61 -6.71 -13.89
CA SER A 101 -2.16 -6.20 -12.64
C SER A 101 -3.05 -7.25 -11.98
N TYR A 102 -2.94 -7.39 -10.67
CA TYR A 102 -3.73 -8.30 -9.84
C TYR A 102 -4.35 -7.54 -8.68
N VAL A 103 -5.41 -8.12 -8.11
CA VAL A 103 -5.97 -7.71 -6.83
C VAL A 103 -5.89 -8.90 -5.89
N VAL A 104 -5.29 -8.69 -4.72
CA VAL A 104 -5.19 -9.68 -3.65
C VAL A 104 -6.15 -9.27 -2.55
N ILE A 105 -7.01 -10.20 -2.14
CA ILE A 105 -7.99 -10.00 -1.07
C ILE A 105 -7.48 -10.78 0.14
N SER A 106 -7.30 -10.09 1.26
CA SER A 106 -6.88 -10.67 2.54
C SER A 106 -7.99 -10.55 3.56
N ASN A 107 -8.18 -11.59 4.38
CA ASN A 107 -9.05 -11.55 5.55
C ASN A 107 -8.32 -11.03 6.81
N ASP A 108 -7.03 -10.73 6.71
CA ASP A 108 -6.29 -10.02 7.75
C ASP A 108 -6.56 -8.52 7.63
N THR A 109 -7.19 -7.94 8.66
CA THR A 109 -7.52 -6.51 8.74
C THR A 109 -6.53 -5.72 9.59
N SER A 110 -5.53 -6.41 10.18
CA SER A 110 -4.51 -5.79 11.03
C SER A 110 -3.35 -5.28 10.18
N HIS A 111 -3.51 -4.10 9.61
CA HIS A 111 -2.43 -3.42 8.89
C HIS A 111 -1.80 -2.39 9.81
N SER A 112 -0.90 -2.83 10.70
CA SER A 112 -0.03 -1.91 11.43
C SER A 112 0.88 -1.21 10.41
N LYS A 113 0.64 0.08 10.20
CA LYS A 113 1.63 1.01 9.63
C LYS A 113 2.69 1.34 10.67
#